data_AF-A0A9P3PJV0-F1
#
_entry.id   AF-A0A9P3PJV0-F1
#
_cell.length_a   1.000
_cell.length_b   1.000
_cell.length_c   1.000
_cell.angle_alpha   90.00
_cell.angle_beta   90.00
_cell.angle_gamma   90.00
#
_symmetry.space_group_name_H-M   'P 1'
#
loop_
_entity.id
_entity.type
_entity.pdbx_description
1 polymer ?
#
loop_
_entity_poly.entity_id
_entity_poly.type
_entity_poly.pdbx_seq_one_letter_code
_entity_poly.pdbx_strand_id
1 'polypeptide(L)'
;MQLHLSVAAALSLAVLAQARATDRLGLFCCPKTAPNGAALTNQLVGPFALTCSYGDLVCKYAAGTGHSHEAQGCPAKAVVNPNPPACS
;
A
#
# COMPACT_ATOMS: atom_id res chain seq x y z
N MET A 1 -30.46 25.43 -27.86
CA MET A 1 -29.04 25.04 -27.94
C MET A 1 -28.80 23.93 -26.93
N GLN A 2 -28.79 22.68 -27.38
CA GLN A 2 -28.60 21.49 -26.52
C GLN A 2 -27.10 21.25 -26.33
N LEU A 3 -26.60 21.40 -25.10
CA LEU A 3 -25.24 21.01 -24.74
C LEU A 3 -25.20 19.49 -24.61
N HIS A 4 -24.90 18.79 -25.69
CA HIS A 4 -24.41 17.42 -25.64
C HIS A 4 -22.95 17.45 -25.16
N LEU A 5 -22.74 17.72 -23.86
CA LEU A 5 -21.43 17.50 -23.25
C LEU A 5 -21.20 16.00 -23.15
N SER A 6 -20.34 15.53 -24.06
CA SER A 6 -20.00 14.14 -24.30
C SER A 6 -19.55 13.41 -23.04
N VAL A 7 -20.31 12.38 -22.66
CA VAL A 7 -19.95 11.35 -21.66
C VAL A 7 -18.53 10.80 -21.88
N ALA A 8 -18.04 10.82 -23.13
CA ALA A 8 -16.70 10.40 -23.51
C ALA A 8 -15.56 11.14 -22.78
N ALA A 9 -15.72 12.43 -22.43
CA ALA A 9 -14.67 13.18 -21.73
C ALA A 9 -14.50 12.73 -20.27
N ALA A 10 -15.57 12.24 -19.63
CA ALA A 10 -15.51 11.76 -18.24
C ALA A 10 -14.76 10.43 -18.11
N LEU A 11 -14.84 9.54 -19.11
CA LEU A 11 -14.11 8.27 -19.10
C LEU A 11 -12.59 8.46 -19.20
N SER A 12 -12.12 9.45 -19.97
CA SER A 12 -10.68 9.69 -20.15
C SER A 12 -9.97 10.16 -18.88
N LEU A 13 -10.63 10.94 -18.00
CA LEU A 13 -10.04 11.36 -16.73
C LEU A 13 -9.93 10.22 -15.71
N ALA A 14 -10.86 9.27 -15.72
CA ALA A 14 -10.82 8.13 -14.79
C ALA A 14 -9.59 7.23 -15.03
N VAL A 15 -9.20 7.03 -16.29
CA VAL A 15 -8.04 6.18 -16.66
C VAL A 15 -6.71 6.78 -16.17
N LEU A 16 -6.54 8.11 -16.24
CA LEU A 16 -5.34 8.80 -15.75
C LEU A 16 -5.22 8.78 -14.22
N ALA A 17 -6.34 8.80 -13.49
CA ALA A 17 -6.35 8.69 -12.04
C ALA A 17 -5.88 7.30 -11.56
N GLN A 18 -6.22 6.25 -12.31
CA GLN A 18 -5.85 4.88 -11.98
C GLN A 18 -4.35 4.61 -12.17
N ALA A 19 -3.70 5.26 -13.14
CA ALA A 19 -2.26 5.12 -13.40
C ALA A 19 -1.37 5.70 -12.29
N ARG A 20 -1.83 6.73 -11.55
CA ARG A 20 -1.07 7.29 -10.41
C ARG A 20 -1.14 6.41 -9.15
N ALA A 21 -2.17 5.58 -9.01
CA ALA A 21 -2.28 4.68 -7.87
C ALA A 21 -1.26 3.54 -7.95
N THR A 22 -0.93 3.09 -9.16
CA THR A 22 0.10 2.05 -9.41
C THR A 22 1.52 2.52 -9.10
N ASP A 23 1.83 3.81 -9.25
CA ASP A 23 3.16 4.40 -8.96
C ASP A 23 3.54 4.32 -7.48
N ARG A 24 2.57 4.06 -6.59
CA ARG A 24 2.79 3.96 -5.14
C ARG A 24 2.81 2.53 -4.63
N LEU A 25 2.70 1.54 -5.52
CA LEU A 25 2.79 0.13 -5.13
C LEU A 25 4.20 -0.20 -4.70
N GLY A 26 4.31 -0.84 -3.54
CA GLY A 26 5.57 -1.38 -3.07
C GLY A 26 6.62 -0.33 -2.73
N LEU A 27 6.24 0.91 -2.40
CA LEU A 27 7.17 1.91 -1.84
C LEU A 27 7.72 1.50 -0.47
N PHE A 28 6.98 0.63 0.24
CA PHE A 28 7.35 0.09 1.52
C PHE A 28 7.16 -1.43 1.55
N CYS A 29 8.00 -2.09 2.34
CA CYS A 29 7.96 -3.52 2.63
C CYS A 29 7.76 -3.76 4.11
N CYS A 30 7.23 -4.92 4.45
CA CYS A 30 7.08 -5.32 5.83
C CYS A 30 8.45 -5.45 6.51
N PRO A 31 8.60 -4.95 7.75
CA PRO A 31 9.73 -5.33 8.59
C PRO A 31 9.83 -6.86 8.67
N LYS A 32 11.04 -7.42 8.63
CA LYS A 32 11.23 -8.89 8.67
C LYS A 32 10.81 -9.50 10.01
N THR A 33 10.77 -8.69 11.06
CA THR A 33 10.46 -9.12 12.43
C THR A 33 9.57 -8.09 13.10
N ALA A 34 8.57 -8.56 13.84
CA ALA A 34 7.74 -7.72 14.70
C ALA A 34 8.47 -7.40 16.03
N PRO A 35 8.02 -6.39 16.82
CA PRO A 35 8.62 -6.01 18.10
C PRO A 35 8.66 -7.14 19.13
N ASN A 36 7.76 -8.11 19.03
CA ASN A 36 7.74 -9.31 19.87
C ASN A 36 8.70 -10.43 19.40
N GLY A 37 9.48 -10.20 18.34
CA GLY A 37 10.41 -11.17 17.78
C GLY A 37 9.79 -12.13 16.75
N ALA A 38 8.49 -12.05 16.48
CA ALA A 38 7.84 -12.91 15.48
C ALA A 38 8.33 -12.59 14.06
N ALA A 39 8.64 -13.61 13.27
CA ALA A 39 9.09 -13.46 11.90
C ALA A 39 7.93 -13.14 10.95
N LEU A 40 8.21 -12.37 9.89
CA LEU A 40 7.26 -12.11 8.83
C LEU A 40 6.91 -13.44 8.13
N THR A 41 5.63 -13.78 8.15
CA THR A 41 5.08 -15.01 7.55
C THR A 41 4.41 -14.74 6.21
N ASN A 42 3.81 -13.56 6.05
CA ASN A 42 3.14 -13.16 4.82
C ASN A 42 3.14 -11.63 4.68
N GLN A 43 3.22 -11.17 3.44
CA GLN A 43 3.10 -9.78 3.06
C GLN A 43 2.16 -9.63 1.86
N LEU A 44 1.19 -8.73 1.99
CA LEU A 44 0.33 -8.29 0.89
C LEU A 44 0.59 -6.82 0.59
N VAL A 45 1.03 -6.51 -0.63
CA VAL A 45 1.23 -5.14 -1.11
C VAL A 45 0.02 -4.71 -1.93
N GLY A 46 -0.80 -3.84 -1.37
CA GLY A 46 -1.92 -3.21 -2.07
C GLY A 46 -1.63 -1.74 -2.42
N PRO A 47 -2.45 -1.12 -3.29
CA PRO A 47 -2.25 0.27 -3.74
C PRO A 47 -2.46 1.31 -2.64
N PHE A 48 -3.19 0.95 -1.58
CA PHE A 48 -3.52 1.86 -0.47
C PHE A 48 -2.94 1.41 0.86
N ALA A 49 -2.71 0.10 1.03
CA ALA A 49 -2.22 -0.48 2.26
C ALA A 49 -1.24 -1.63 2.00
N LEU A 50 -0.28 -1.75 2.90
CA LEU A 50 0.63 -2.88 3.06
C LEU A 50 0.16 -3.68 4.27
N THR A 51 -0.08 -4.98 4.13
CA THR A 51 -0.46 -5.87 5.24
C THR A 51 0.66 -6.86 5.52
N CYS A 52 1.09 -6.94 6.78
CA CYS A 52 2.19 -7.77 7.27
C CYS A 52 1.67 -8.74 8.32
N SER A 53 1.89 -10.03 8.15
CA SER A 53 1.47 -11.08 9.11
C SER A 53 2.71 -11.68 9.79
N TYR A 54 2.71 -11.71 11.12
CA TYR A 54 3.77 -12.24 11.96
C TYR A 54 3.22 -13.35 12.88
N GLY A 55 2.76 -14.47 12.30
CA GLY A 55 1.94 -15.44 13.01
C GLY A 55 0.55 -14.86 13.26
N ASP A 56 0.16 -14.72 14.53
CA ASP A 56 -1.16 -14.20 14.93
C ASP A 56 -1.25 -12.66 14.90
N LEU A 57 -0.11 -11.96 14.78
CA LEU A 57 -0.07 -10.50 14.70
C LEU A 57 -0.19 -10.04 13.25
N VAL A 58 -1.24 -9.27 12.94
CA VAL A 58 -1.41 -8.61 11.65
C VAL A 58 -1.21 -7.11 11.81
N CYS A 59 -0.36 -6.53 10.96
CA CYS A 59 -0.04 -5.11 10.95
C CYS A 59 -0.38 -4.51 9.59
N LYS A 60 -1.09 -3.37 9.58
CA LYS A 60 -1.44 -2.65 8.34
C LYS A 60 -0.74 -1.31 8.31
N TYR A 61 -0.15 -0.96 7.18
CA TYR A 61 0.56 0.29 6.97
C TYR A 61 0.00 1.04 5.76
N ALA A 62 0.01 2.37 5.82
CA ALA A 62 -0.35 3.22 4.69
C ALA A 62 0.68 3.04 3.57
N ALA A 63 0.26 2.61 2.37
CA ALA A 63 1.18 2.35 1.25
C ALA A 63 1.99 3.59 0.83
N GLY A 64 1.44 4.80 1.03
CA GLY A 64 2.10 6.05 0.67
C GLY A 64 3.07 6.62 1.70
N THR A 65 3.03 6.18 2.97
CA THR A 65 3.86 6.77 4.03
C THR A 65 4.57 5.74 4.91
N GLY A 66 4.17 4.47 4.81
CA GLY A 66 4.68 3.39 5.63
C GLY A 66 4.26 3.46 7.10
N HIS A 67 3.42 4.42 7.53
CA HIS A 67 2.98 4.47 8.93
C HIS A 67 1.97 3.39 9.24
N SER A 68 2.06 2.80 10.43
CA SER A 68 1.08 1.81 10.87
C SER A 68 -0.27 2.46 11.13
N HIS A 69 -1.34 1.80 10.68
CA HIS A 69 -2.72 2.07 11.07
C HIS A 69 -3.11 1.34 12.35
N GLU A 70 -2.48 0.20 12.64
CA GLU A 70 -2.76 -0.63 13.81
C GLU A 70 -1.54 -0.55 14.74
N ALA A 71 -1.69 0.09 15.89
CA ALA A 71 -0.55 0.47 16.73
C ALA A 71 -0.14 -0.60 17.74
N GLN A 72 -1.05 -1.49 18.15
CA GLN A 72 -0.80 -2.38 19.28
C GLN A 72 0.03 -3.59 18.84
N GLY A 73 1.28 -3.64 19.33
CA GLY A 73 2.22 -4.73 19.02
C GLY A 73 2.91 -4.63 17.65
N CYS A 74 2.53 -3.67 16.81
CA CYS A 74 3.11 -3.47 15.49
C CYS A 74 4.29 -2.49 15.49
N PRO A 75 5.27 -2.67 14.59
CA PRO A 75 6.22 -1.62 14.25
C PRO A 75 5.49 -0.32 13.89
N ALA A 76 6.00 0.82 14.33
CA ALA A 76 5.38 2.11 14.02
C ALA A 76 5.46 2.47 12.52
N LYS A 77 6.47 1.95 11.82
CA LYS A 77 6.68 2.14 10.38
C LYS A 77 7.11 0.86 9.68
N ALA A 78 6.67 0.73 8.44
CA ALA A 78 7.21 -0.18 7.45
C ALA A 78 8.59 0.29 6.95
N VAL A 79 9.30 -0.60 6.27
CA VAL A 79 10.65 -0.33 5.73
C VAL A 79 10.53 0.23 4.32
N VAL A 80 11.32 1.23 3.96
CA VAL A 80 11.37 1.74 2.59
C VAL A 80 11.84 0.63 1.65
N ASN A 81 11.15 0.44 0.53
CA ASN A 81 11.58 -0.48 -0.51
C ASN A 81 12.54 0.22 -1.47
N PRO A 82 13.81 -0.22 -1.57
CA PRO A 82 14.75 0.35 -2.53
C PRO A 82 14.44 -0.06 -3.98
N ASN A 83 13.62 -1.10 -4.22
CA ASN A 83 13.33 -1.60 -5.56
C ASN A 83 11.83 -1.93 -5.78
N PRO A 84 10.94 -0.92 -5.79
CA PRO A 84 9.51 -1.12 -6.06
C PRO A 84 9.24 -1.77 -7.43
N PRO A 85 8.14 -2.53 -7.60
CA PRO A 85 7.07 -2.78 -6.62
C PRO A 85 7.29 -4.04 -5.78
N ALA A 86 8.33 -4.83 -6.08
CA ALA A 86 8.59 -6.10 -5.42
C ALA A 86 9.41 -5.90 -4.15
N CYS A 87 9.04 -6.58 -3.07
CA CYS A 87 9.83 -6.62 -1.86
C CYS A 87 10.76 -7.84 -1.92
N SER A 88 12.06 -7.57 -1.94
CA SER A 88 13.15 -8.56 -2.07
C SER A 88 13.73 -9.01 -0.73
#